data_AF-A0A2U3AWK9-F1
#
_entry.id   AF-A0A2U3AWK9-F1
#
_cell.length_a   1.000
_cell.length_b   1.000
_cell.length_c   1.000
_cell.angle_alpha   90.00
_cell.angle_beta   90.00
_cell.angle_gamma   90.00
#
_symmetry.space_group_name_H-M   'P 1'
#
loop_
_entity.id
_entity.type
_entity.pdbx_description
1 polymer ?
#
loop_
_entity_poly.entity_id
_entity_poly.type
_entity_poly.pdbx_seq_one_letter_code
_entity_poly.pdbx_strand_id
1 'polypeptide(L)'
;MKPTVTLILALLISAINFAQNSINYKAIIKDTNGNVVANDLIVVQFAILKGLAQTNVYQETQSPTTNANGMMIVNIGEGTTSDDFSAINWGSDDHYLNVQINTGSGLIDMGTTQFMAVPYALSSGDNYWSKNGEKIYTLNNNTGIGIDDPLAKLDILGGNWNLMQGTQGI
;
A
#
# COMPACT_ATOMS: atom_id res chain seq x y z
N MET A 1 -28.47 -24.07 -22.18
CA MET A 1 -28.44 -23.76 -20.73
C MET A 1 -29.51 -22.71 -20.46
N LYS A 2 -30.26 -22.77 -19.34
CA LYS A 2 -31.30 -21.78 -19.04
C LYS A 2 -30.64 -20.41 -18.74
N PRO A 3 -31.17 -19.29 -19.26
CA PRO A 3 -30.55 -17.96 -19.10
C PRO A 3 -30.37 -17.55 -17.63
N THR A 4 -31.25 -18.03 -16.75
CA THR A 4 -31.18 -17.82 -15.30
C THR A 4 -29.92 -18.45 -14.67
N VAL A 5 -29.49 -19.62 -15.16
CA VAL A 5 -28.29 -20.30 -14.65
C VAL A 5 -27.03 -19.56 -15.10
N THR A 6 -27.01 -19.06 -16.34
CA THR A 6 -25.91 -18.24 -16.86
C THR A 6 -25.75 -16.92 -16.09
N LEU A 7 -26.87 -16.27 -15.73
CA LEU A 7 -26.85 -15.03 -14.95
C LEU A 7 -26.32 -15.23 -13.52
N ILE A 8 -26.75 -16.30 -12.84
CA ILE A 8 -26.29 -16.63 -11.49
C ILE A 8 -24.78 -16.93 -11.50
N LEU A 9 -24.30 -17.67 -12.51
CA LEU A 9 -22.87 -17.97 -12.65
C LEU A 9 -22.04 -16.71 -12.92
N ALA A 10 -22.52 -15.79 -13.77
CA ALA A 10 -21.85 -14.51 -14.01
C ALA A 10 -21.78 -13.63 -12.75
N LEU A 11 -22.84 -13.62 -11.94
CA LEU A 11 -22.87 -12.88 -10.67
C LEU A 11 -21.88 -13.47 -9.65
N LEU A 12 -21.80 -14.79 -9.54
CA LEU A 12 -20.85 -15.47 -8.64
C LEU A 12 -19.39 -15.22 -9.05
N ILE A 13 -19.08 -15.14 -10.35
CA ILE A 13 -17.73 -14.82 -10.85
C ILE A 13 -17.37 -13.35 -10.56
N SER A 14 -18.34 -12.44 -10.52
CA SER A 14 -18.06 -11.04 -10.17
C SER A 14 -17.75 -10.83 -8.68
N ALA A 15 -18.14 -11.77 -7.81
CA ALA A 15 -17.92 -11.69 -6.36
C ALA A 15 -16.51 -12.12 -5.91
N ILE A 16 -15.69 -12.69 -6.81
CA ILE A 16 -14.32 -13.18 -6.51
C ILE A 16 -13.22 -12.22 -6.96
N ASN A 17 -13.52 -10.94 -7.19
CA ASN A 17 -12.48 -9.93 -7.47
C ASN A 17 -11.73 -9.60 -6.18
N PHE A 18 -10.65 -10.32 -5.90
CA PHE A 18 -9.65 -9.91 -4.91
C PHE A 18 -8.85 -8.76 -5.52
N ALA A 19 -8.85 -7.59 -4.87
CA ALA A 19 -7.95 -6.52 -5.25
C ALA A 19 -6.50 -7.01 -5.07
N GLN A 20 -5.70 -6.94 -6.12
CA GLN A 20 -4.29 -7.33 -6.07
C GLN A 20 -3.52 -6.20 -5.38
N ASN A 21 -3.28 -6.36 -4.08
CA ASN A 21 -2.43 -5.48 -3.30
C ASN A 21 -0.99 -5.97 -3.40
N SER A 22 -0.26 -5.54 -4.43
CA SER A 22 1.17 -5.83 -4.56
C SER A 22 1.95 -4.61 -5.06
N ILE A 23 3.25 -4.59 -4.80
CA ILE A 23 4.15 -3.50 -5.19
C ILE A 23 5.10 -4.02 -6.27
N ASN A 24 5.08 -3.42 -7.47
CA ASN A 24 6.04 -3.80 -8.50
C ASN A 24 7.47 -3.40 -8.11
N TYR A 25 8.40 -4.33 -8.25
CA TYR A 25 9.82 -4.13 -7.94
C TYR A 25 10.70 -4.61 -9.09
N LYS A 26 11.67 -3.77 -9.48
CA LYS A 26 12.65 -4.09 -10.52
C LYS A 26 14.03 -3.73 -10.03
N ALA A 27 14.97 -4.65 -10.22
CA ALA A 27 16.37 -4.43 -9.85
C ALA A 27 17.31 -5.04 -10.88
N ILE A 28 18.50 -4.45 -11.00
CA ILE A 28 19.62 -5.02 -11.77
C ILE A 28 20.58 -5.62 -10.75
N ILE A 29 20.85 -6.92 -10.88
CA ILE A 29 21.74 -7.66 -10.00
C ILE A 29 23.15 -7.66 -10.57
N LYS A 30 24.11 -7.31 -9.74
CA LYS A 30 25.53 -7.27 -10.08
C LYS A 30 26.35 -8.04 -9.05
N ASP A 31 27.46 -8.62 -9.49
CA ASP A 31 28.46 -9.24 -8.63
C ASP A 31 29.36 -8.18 -7.95
N THR A 32 30.29 -8.64 -7.11
CA THR A 32 31.26 -7.77 -6.40
C THR A 32 32.26 -7.10 -7.34
N ASN A 33 32.42 -7.61 -8.55
CA ASN A 33 33.25 -7.02 -9.60
C ASN A 33 32.46 -6.01 -10.46
N GLY A 34 31.15 -5.84 -10.20
CA GLY A 34 30.26 -4.94 -10.92
C GLY A 34 29.70 -5.51 -12.24
N ASN A 35 29.95 -6.78 -12.54
CA ASN A 35 29.37 -7.45 -13.71
C ASN A 35 27.92 -7.82 -13.44
N VAL A 36 27.09 -7.83 -14.49
CA VAL A 36 25.70 -8.26 -14.36
C VAL A 36 25.60 -9.77 -14.12
N VAL A 37 24.75 -10.17 -13.19
CA VAL A 37 24.43 -11.59 -12.95
C VAL A 37 23.25 -11.95 -13.85
N ALA A 38 23.54 -12.45 -15.05
CA ALA A 38 22.56 -12.64 -16.12
C ALA A 38 22.07 -14.09 -16.23
N ASN A 39 20.78 -14.26 -16.53
CA ASN A 39 20.13 -15.57 -16.73
C ASN A 39 20.33 -16.54 -15.57
N ASP A 40 20.35 -16.02 -14.34
CA ASP A 40 20.62 -16.81 -13.14
C ASP A 40 19.46 -16.71 -12.15
N LEU A 41 19.30 -17.76 -11.35
CA LEU A 41 18.31 -17.84 -10.29
C LEU A 41 18.81 -17.07 -9.07
N ILE A 42 18.06 -16.05 -8.66
CA ILE A 42 18.41 -15.23 -7.50
C ILE A 42 17.35 -15.45 -6.44
N VAL A 43 17.76 -15.78 -5.22
CA VAL A 43 16.83 -15.76 -4.07
C VAL A 43 16.84 -14.35 -3.52
N VAL A 44 15.67 -13.72 -3.44
CA VAL A 44 15.47 -12.41 -2.84
C VAL A 44 14.55 -12.54 -1.63
N GLN A 45 14.87 -11.80 -0.58
CA GLN A 45 14.01 -11.63 0.58
C GLN A 45 13.67 -10.15 0.70
N PHE A 46 12.38 -9.87 0.86
CA PHE A 46 11.87 -8.54 1.14
C PHE A 46 11.35 -8.51 2.57
N ALA A 47 11.68 -7.47 3.32
CA ALA A 47 11.07 -7.19 4.61
C ALA A 47 10.54 -5.76 4.64
N ILE A 48 9.31 -5.59 5.13
CA ILE A 48 8.70 -4.29 5.38
C ILE A 48 8.82 -4.00 6.87
N LEU A 49 9.47 -2.89 7.18
CA LEU A 49 9.78 -2.46 8.53
C LEU A 49 8.95 -1.21 8.85
N LYS A 50 8.46 -1.11 10.09
CA LYS A 50 7.61 -0.01 10.55
C LYS A 50 8.30 0.84 11.61
N GLY A 51 8.19 2.16 11.43
CA GLY A 51 8.64 3.18 12.37
C GLY A 51 10.15 3.23 12.56
N LEU A 52 10.60 4.14 13.43
CA LEU A 52 12.04 4.35 13.70
C LEU A 52 12.73 3.12 14.32
N ALA A 53 11.98 2.30 15.06
CA ALA A 53 12.47 1.05 15.62
C ALA A 53 12.62 -0.06 14.57
N GLN A 54 12.19 0.16 13.32
CA GLN A 54 12.27 -0.80 12.22
C GLN A 54 11.67 -2.17 12.57
N THR A 55 10.47 -2.16 13.16
CA THR A 55 9.78 -3.41 13.52
C THR A 55 9.33 -4.13 12.25
N ASN A 56 9.73 -5.38 12.05
CA ASN A 56 9.29 -6.19 10.91
C ASN A 56 7.77 -6.43 11.00
N VAL A 57 7.03 -6.03 9.98
CA VAL A 57 5.57 -6.21 9.88
C VAL A 57 5.17 -7.13 8.72
N TYR A 58 6.09 -7.44 7.81
CA TYR A 58 5.86 -8.35 6.70
C TYR A 58 7.18 -8.80 6.10
N GLN A 59 7.32 -10.08 5.82
CA GLN A 59 8.51 -10.63 5.16
C GLN A 59 8.14 -11.72 4.15
N GLU A 60 8.72 -11.67 2.96
CA GLU A 60 8.52 -12.69 1.93
C GLU A 60 9.84 -13.09 1.27
N THR A 61 9.84 -14.26 0.64
CA THR A 61 10.96 -14.74 -0.19
C THR A 61 10.47 -15.08 -1.60
N GLN A 62 11.27 -14.74 -2.60
CA GLN A 62 11.04 -15.07 -4.00
C GLN A 62 12.32 -15.59 -4.67
N SER A 63 12.18 -16.34 -5.76
CA SER A 63 13.31 -16.88 -6.52
C SER A 63 13.18 -16.57 -8.02
N PRO A 64 13.22 -15.30 -8.44
CA PRO A 64 13.18 -14.93 -9.86
C PRO A 64 14.47 -15.31 -10.60
N THR A 65 14.36 -15.49 -11.92
CA THR A 65 15.50 -15.58 -12.82
C THR A 65 15.77 -14.22 -13.45
N THR A 66 17.02 -13.74 -13.40
CA THR A 66 17.41 -12.49 -14.07
C THR A 66 17.43 -12.66 -15.59
N ASN A 67 17.25 -11.58 -16.33
CA ASN A 67 17.41 -11.61 -17.79
C ASN A 67 18.88 -11.42 -18.23
N ALA A 68 19.12 -11.33 -19.54
CA ALA A 68 20.45 -11.13 -20.13
C ALA A 68 21.18 -9.86 -19.64
N ASN A 69 20.46 -8.87 -19.11
CA ASN A 69 21.02 -7.63 -18.55
C ASN A 69 21.14 -7.67 -17.03
N GLY A 70 20.91 -8.83 -16.40
CA GLY A 70 20.88 -8.99 -14.95
C GLY A 70 19.65 -8.40 -14.27
N MET A 71 18.60 -8.04 -15.02
CA MET A 71 17.39 -7.45 -14.45
C MET A 71 16.43 -8.54 -13.96
N MET A 72 15.94 -8.38 -12.73
CA MET A 72 14.80 -9.11 -12.18
C MET A 72 13.57 -8.20 -12.08
N ILE A 73 12.39 -8.79 -12.27
CA ILE A 73 11.10 -8.12 -12.14
C ILE A 73 10.22 -9.02 -11.28
N VAL A 74 9.73 -8.51 -10.17
CA VAL A 74 8.86 -9.21 -9.22
C VAL A 74 7.80 -8.27 -8.68
N ASN A 75 6.78 -8.83 -8.04
CA ASN A 75 5.77 -8.08 -7.30
C ASN A 75 5.88 -8.45 -5.83
N ILE A 76 6.15 -7.47 -4.97
CA ILE A 76 6.18 -7.65 -3.51
C ILE A 76 4.76 -7.82 -3.02
N GLY A 77 4.49 -8.85 -2.20
CA GLY A 77 3.14 -9.25 -1.78
C GLY A 77 2.66 -10.53 -2.47
N GLU A 78 3.43 -11.07 -3.42
CA GLU A 78 3.13 -12.29 -4.18
C GLU A 78 4.16 -13.41 -3.93
N GLY A 79 5.09 -13.20 -2.99
CA GLY A 79 6.12 -14.16 -2.64
C GLY A 79 5.65 -15.27 -1.70
N THR A 80 6.59 -16.14 -1.33
CA THR A 80 6.35 -17.16 -0.30
C THR A 80 6.49 -16.52 1.08
N THR A 81 5.42 -16.55 1.88
CA THR A 81 5.38 -15.99 3.24
C THR A 81 4.29 -16.66 4.08
N SER A 82 4.40 -16.51 5.40
CA SER A 82 3.30 -16.76 6.35
C SER A 82 2.49 -15.50 6.68
N ASP A 83 2.98 -14.33 6.29
CA ASP A 83 2.41 -13.03 6.64
C ASP A 83 1.31 -12.62 5.64
N ASP A 84 0.37 -11.79 6.10
CA ASP A 84 -0.69 -11.23 5.26
C ASP A 84 -0.31 -9.81 4.83
N PHE A 85 0.03 -9.64 3.54
CA PHE A 85 0.38 -8.35 2.97
C PHE A 85 -0.78 -7.33 3.07
N SER A 86 -2.03 -7.80 2.99
CA SER A 86 -3.21 -6.94 3.06
C SER A 86 -3.50 -6.42 4.47
N ALA A 87 -2.91 -7.05 5.49
CA ALA A 87 -3.06 -6.64 6.88
C ALA A 87 -2.10 -5.50 7.30
N ILE A 88 -1.16 -5.10 6.42
CA ILE A 88 -0.22 -4.01 6.71
C ILE A 88 -1.00 -2.68 6.81
N ASN A 89 -0.94 -2.06 7.99
CA ASN A 89 -1.53 -0.74 8.21
C ASN A 89 -0.57 0.38 7.76
N TRP A 90 -0.57 0.65 6.47
CA TRP A 90 0.27 1.66 5.80
C TRP A 90 0.11 3.09 6.36
N GLY A 91 -1.02 3.42 7.00
CA GLY A 91 -1.28 4.73 7.58
C GLY A 91 -0.83 4.90 9.04
N SER A 92 -0.33 3.84 9.67
CA SER A 92 -0.01 3.88 11.11
C SER A 92 1.33 4.52 11.47
N ASP A 93 2.31 4.48 10.57
CA ASP A 93 3.65 5.03 10.75
C ASP A 93 4.38 5.05 9.39
N ASP A 94 5.61 5.57 9.36
CA ASP A 94 6.52 5.39 8.23
C ASP A 94 6.89 3.91 8.04
N HIS A 95 6.98 3.50 6.79
CA HIS A 95 7.35 2.13 6.41
C HIS A 95 8.62 2.15 5.55
N TYR A 96 9.41 1.08 5.66
CA TYR A 96 10.68 0.92 5.00
C TYR A 96 10.77 -0.46 4.35
N LEU A 97 11.44 -0.55 3.19
CA LEU A 97 11.75 -1.79 2.51
C LEU A 97 13.22 -2.15 2.75
N ASN A 98 13.46 -3.28 3.41
CA ASN A 98 14.76 -3.95 3.41
C ASN A 98 14.77 -5.02 2.32
N VAL A 99 15.91 -5.12 1.62
CA VAL A 99 16.09 -6.09 0.54
C VAL A 99 17.35 -6.90 0.83
N GLN A 100 17.23 -8.23 0.78
CA GLN A 100 18.38 -9.13 0.86
C GLN A 100 18.40 -10.06 -0.34
N ILE A 101 19.58 -10.38 -0.84
CA ILE A 101 19.73 -11.30 -1.98
C ILE A 101 20.72 -12.41 -1.69
N ASN A 102 20.52 -13.56 -2.30
CA ASN A 102 21.45 -14.68 -2.29
C ASN A 102 21.68 -15.15 -3.71
N THR A 103 22.95 -15.08 -4.13
CA THR A 103 23.44 -15.54 -5.44
C THR A 103 24.26 -16.84 -5.35
N GLY A 104 24.18 -17.54 -4.21
CA GLY A 104 24.87 -18.82 -3.95
C GLY A 104 25.64 -18.89 -2.62
N SER A 105 25.88 -17.76 -1.95
CA SER A 105 26.71 -17.67 -0.73
C SER A 105 25.95 -17.27 0.54
N GLY A 106 24.62 -17.30 0.51
CA GLY A 106 23.76 -16.84 1.60
C GLY A 106 23.15 -15.46 1.35
N LEU A 107 22.24 -15.03 2.22
CA LEU A 107 21.59 -13.73 2.12
C LEU A 107 22.57 -12.60 2.48
N ILE A 108 22.65 -11.61 1.59
CA ILE A 108 23.43 -10.39 1.74
C ILE A 108 22.45 -9.22 1.76
N ASP A 109 22.61 -8.34 2.75
CA ASP A 109 21.79 -7.13 2.90
C ASP A 109 22.15 -6.09 1.83
N MET A 110 21.15 -5.71 1.03
CA MET A 110 21.26 -4.68 0.00
C MET A 110 20.81 -3.30 0.51
N GLY A 111 20.40 -3.22 1.77
CA GLY A 111 20.05 -1.99 2.47
C GLY A 111 18.55 -1.82 2.69
N THR A 112 18.24 -0.80 3.49
CA THR A 112 16.87 -0.41 3.86
C THR A 112 16.57 0.97 3.29
N THR A 113 15.41 1.11 2.64
CA THR A 113 14.95 2.36 2.03
C THR A 113 13.54 2.70 2.49
N GLN A 114 13.26 3.97 2.78
CA GLN A 114 11.91 4.39 3.20
C GLN A 114 10.96 4.37 1.99
N PHE A 115 9.74 3.88 2.20
CA PHE A 115 8.66 4.07 1.22
C PHE A 115 8.27 5.55 1.21
N MET A 116 8.34 6.16 0.04
CA MET A 116 7.90 7.54 -0.18
C MET A 116 6.54 7.54 -0.86
N ALA A 117 5.70 8.52 -0.53
CA ALA A 117 4.40 8.67 -1.18
C ALA A 117 4.57 8.95 -2.69
N VAL A 118 3.80 8.24 -3.51
CA VAL A 118 3.71 8.53 -4.95
C VAL A 118 2.78 9.73 -5.20
N PRO A 119 2.98 10.54 -6.25
CA PRO A 119 2.17 11.74 -6.48
C PRO A 119 0.65 11.50 -6.54
N TYR A 120 0.22 10.37 -7.12
CA TYR A 120 -1.19 10.01 -7.16
C TYR A 120 -1.76 9.75 -5.76
N ALA A 121 -1.01 9.07 -4.88
CA ALA A 121 -1.40 8.81 -3.49
C ALA A 121 -1.53 10.12 -2.68
N LEU A 122 -0.68 11.11 -2.95
CA LEU A 122 -0.80 12.44 -2.36
C LEU A 122 -2.07 13.19 -2.83
N SER A 123 -2.51 12.95 -4.06
CA SER A 123 -3.73 13.54 -4.61
C SER A 123 -5.01 12.77 -4.24
N SER A 124 -4.90 11.47 -3.99
CA SER A 124 -6.01 10.55 -3.71
C SER A 124 -6.22 10.27 -2.22
N GLY A 125 -5.42 10.85 -1.34
CA GLY A 125 -5.68 10.82 0.10
C GLY A 125 -6.94 11.62 0.37
N ASP A 126 -8.11 10.97 0.26
CA ASP A 126 -9.44 11.38 0.75
C ASP A 126 -9.64 12.90 0.92
N ASN A 127 -9.30 13.67 -0.10
CA ASN A 127 -9.60 15.10 -0.12
C ASN A 127 -11.02 15.24 -0.65
N TYR A 128 -12.00 14.78 0.14
CA TYR A 128 -13.44 14.95 -0.12
C TYR A 128 -13.86 16.41 -0.22
N TRP A 129 -12.95 17.37 0.02
CA TRP A 129 -13.23 18.79 0.10
C TRP A 129 -12.16 19.60 -0.64
N SER A 130 -12.57 20.30 -1.70
CA SER A 130 -11.72 21.32 -2.32
C SER A 130 -11.47 22.45 -1.30
N LYS A 131 -10.24 22.57 -0.77
CA LYS A 131 -9.83 23.68 0.09
C LYS A 131 -10.08 25.02 -0.62
N ASN A 132 -10.93 25.86 -0.04
CA ASN A 132 -10.94 27.29 -0.28
C ASN A 132 -10.60 28.00 1.03
N GLY A 133 -9.30 28.09 1.34
CA GLY A 133 -8.78 28.63 2.61
C GLY A 133 -8.69 27.63 3.78
N GLU A 134 -8.45 28.13 4.98
CA GLU A 134 -8.22 27.38 6.24
C GLU A 134 -9.51 27.08 7.03
N LYS A 135 -10.57 26.61 6.36
CA LYS A 135 -11.90 26.52 7.00
C LYS A 135 -12.32 25.12 7.41
N ILE A 136 -11.47 24.12 7.32
CA ILE A 136 -11.80 22.75 7.74
C ILE A 136 -10.65 22.17 8.55
N TYR A 137 -10.97 21.67 9.74
CA TYR A 137 -10.04 21.09 10.71
C TYR A 137 -10.51 19.69 11.09
N THR A 138 -9.59 18.76 11.29
CA THR A 138 -9.91 17.42 11.80
C THR A 138 -9.02 17.10 12.99
N LEU A 139 -9.63 16.70 14.10
CA LEU A 139 -8.93 16.33 15.32
C LEU A 139 -9.63 15.14 15.97
N ASN A 140 -8.91 14.06 16.28
CA ASN A 140 -9.48 12.89 16.99
C ASN A 140 -10.80 12.34 16.38
N ASN A 141 -10.88 12.26 15.04
CA ASN A 141 -12.08 11.89 14.26
C ASN A 141 -13.28 12.85 14.33
N ASN A 142 -13.10 14.05 14.89
CA ASN A 142 -14.06 15.14 14.82
C ASN A 142 -13.74 16.05 13.62
N THR A 143 -14.78 16.58 12.98
CA THR A 143 -14.65 17.54 11.87
C THR A 143 -15.11 18.92 12.30
N GLY A 144 -14.21 19.90 12.26
CA GLY A 144 -14.45 21.31 12.48
C GLY A 144 -14.59 22.07 11.15
N ILE A 145 -15.62 22.90 10.97
CA ILE A 145 -15.69 23.88 9.89
C ILE A 145 -15.57 25.29 10.49
N GLY A 146 -14.46 25.96 10.22
CA GLY A 146 -14.12 27.27 10.79
C GLY A 146 -13.70 27.25 12.26
N ILE A 147 -13.46 26.07 12.84
CA ILE A 147 -13.03 25.86 14.23
C ILE A 147 -11.86 24.88 14.28
N ASP A 148 -10.78 25.25 14.96
CA ASP A 148 -9.50 24.52 15.00
C ASP A 148 -9.39 23.48 16.12
N ASP A 149 -10.30 23.49 17.09
CA ASP A 149 -10.44 22.49 18.16
C ASP A 149 -11.89 21.96 18.26
N PRO A 150 -12.31 21.05 17.37
CA PRO A 150 -13.68 20.56 17.37
C PRO A 150 -13.97 19.62 18.56
N LEU A 151 -14.93 19.99 19.40
CA LEU A 151 -15.30 19.22 20.62
C LEU A 151 -16.37 18.15 20.36
N ALA A 152 -16.96 18.13 19.17
CA ALA A 152 -17.98 17.17 18.74
C ALA A 152 -17.65 16.57 17.37
N LYS A 153 -18.28 15.44 17.02
CA LYS A 153 -18.05 14.74 15.74
C LYS A 153 -18.20 15.65 14.52
N LEU A 154 -19.12 16.62 14.59
CA LEU A 154 -19.25 17.73 13.66
C LEU A 154 -19.40 19.02 14.48
N ASP A 155 -18.46 19.94 14.33
CA ASP A 155 -18.44 21.24 15.00
C ASP A 155 -18.24 22.33 13.93
N ILE A 156 -19.01 23.41 13.99
CA ILE A 156 -19.04 24.40 12.90
C ILE A 156 -19.24 25.80 13.50
N LEU A 157 -18.27 26.68 13.27
CA LEU A 157 -18.29 28.05 13.76
C LEU A 157 -18.85 29.02 12.70
N GLY A 158 -20.06 29.51 12.97
CA GLY A 158 -20.71 30.56 12.18
C GLY A 158 -21.38 30.09 10.88
N GLY A 159 -22.57 30.59 10.60
CA GLY A 159 -23.29 30.32 9.34
C GLY A 159 -24.79 30.66 9.39
N ASN A 160 -25.37 30.97 8.22
CA ASN A 160 -26.81 30.91 7.99
C ASN A 160 -27.14 29.48 7.55
N TRP A 161 -27.61 28.68 8.50
CA TRP A 161 -27.86 27.26 8.30
C TRP A 161 -29.18 27.03 7.58
N ASN A 162 -29.13 26.52 6.35
CA ASN A 162 -30.32 26.01 5.69
C ASN A 162 -30.37 24.49 5.87
N LEU A 163 -30.80 24.06 7.05
CA LEU A 163 -31.04 22.65 7.34
C LEU A 163 -32.40 22.26 6.74
N MET A 164 -32.40 21.71 5.53
CA MET A 164 -33.57 20.99 5.05
C MET A 164 -33.73 19.78 5.99
N GLN A 165 -34.81 19.72 6.76
CA GLN A 165 -35.06 18.58 7.66
C GLN A 165 -35.08 17.31 6.81
N GLY A 166 -34.00 16.53 6.86
CA GLY A 166 -34.01 15.16 6.37
C GLY A 166 -34.95 14.35 7.25
N THR A 167 -35.85 13.58 6.66
CA THR A 167 -36.64 12.59 7.40
C THR A 167 -35.67 11.71 8.18
N GLN A 168 -35.74 11.73 9.52
CA GLN A 168 -34.98 10.79 10.32
C GLN A 168 -35.42 9.38 9.92
N GLY A 169 -34.49 8.60 9.36
CA GLY A 169 -34.70 7.18 9.13
C GLY A 169 -34.97 6.51 10.46
N ILE A 170 -36.07 5.77 10.50
CA ILE A 170 -36.49 4.92 11.63
C ILE A 170 -35.45 3.82 11.89
#